data_AF-A0A167KQ30-F1
#
_entry.id   AF-A0A167KQ30-F1
#
_cell.length_a   1.000
_cell.length_b   1.000
_cell.length_c   1.000
_cell.angle_alpha   90.00
_cell.angle_beta   90.00
_cell.angle_gamma   90.00
#
_symmetry.space_group_name_H-M   'P 1'
#
loop_
_entity.id
_entity.type
_entity.pdbx_description
1 polymer ?
#
loop_
_entity_poly.entity_id
_entity_poly.type
_entity_poly.pdbx_seq_one_letter_code
_entity_poly.pdbx_strand_id
1 'polypeptide(L)'
;MNHRQKWIDNVQKSIGGCTNTIQQVVDSIDQLQSVSGKIHLPQSKGVVLCGKPGTGKTALAITIAKESQLPYYIVNSPDMFMTEEGASEAKLKGLFDTALQHRLSILILDEIDMLAGTLDHKKTGLDSRLGSLLLSLIDKINQPNDDHLVYIIGITSRLHAVDPCFLRSGRLDKVEEIVIKDAKQRYEILLVLTQRLPFESQQDKTNILTRVSRATHGFVPSDLQSLCMQVVLQAVKEQSTGQEPACVTTHHFDNVLSFIHPSNFNEYTTKIPKVTFADMYGIDSIIEEIKVSVIHPFYHPEEYIKLGITPPRGILLHGPPGVGKTMLCSALASEAGVNFMLVESSQVRSKVVGESEKNLAKLFAHARSNAPCILFIDQIDMLLPKRGTSQSSENTSDRIVTGFLTEMDGLLTKSNGPNAHIDVLVVAATNRIETIDPAVLRPGRFDECIAIPMPNQKQRCDIIRGISNKMPIVLNGQELLYLAQSTEGFSCAEIDNLLRESAMVCLRENVNNEKITFSHIQAAQNRK
;
A
#
# COMPACT_ATOMS: atom_id res chain seq x y z
N MET A 1 16.74 -33.89 13.34
CA MET A 1 16.17 -32.95 12.36
C MET A 1 16.99 -33.03 11.09
N ASN A 2 16.36 -33.17 9.92
CA ASN A 2 17.06 -33.08 8.63
C ASN A 2 17.83 -31.76 8.53
N HIS A 3 19.04 -31.79 7.95
CA HIS A 3 19.89 -30.61 7.73
C HIS A 3 19.09 -29.44 7.12
N ARG A 4 18.26 -29.75 6.12
CA ARG A 4 17.30 -28.84 5.49
C ARG A 4 16.36 -28.13 6.46
N GLN A 5 15.71 -28.86 7.38
CA GLN A 5 14.76 -28.23 8.31
C GLN A 5 15.47 -27.27 9.26
N LYS A 6 16.66 -27.67 9.74
CA LYS A 6 17.50 -26.81 10.59
C LYS A 6 17.92 -25.52 9.87
N TRP A 7 18.24 -25.60 8.57
CA TRP A 7 18.55 -24.44 7.75
C TRP A 7 17.36 -23.48 7.66
N ILE A 8 16.16 -23.99 7.34
CA ILE A 8 14.92 -23.18 7.28
C ILE A 8 14.65 -22.50 8.64
N ASP A 9 14.71 -23.25 9.73
CA ASP A 9 14.42 -22.74 11.08
C ASP A 9 15.39 -21.63 11.50
N ASN A 10 16.67 -21.74 11.14
CA ASN A 10 17.67 -20.72 11.44
C ASN A 10 17.45 -19.42 10.64
N VAL A 11 17.11 -19.53 9.36
CA VAL A 11 16.81 -18.36 8.53
C VAL A 11 15.55 -17.66 9.05
N GLN A 12 14.51 -18.42 9.40
CA GLN A 12 13.28 -17.86 9.97
C GLN A 12 13.51 -17.09 11.26
N LYS A 13 14.37 -17.59 12.16
CA LYS A 13 14.74 -16.89 13.41
C LYS A 13 15.45 -15.55 13.18
N SER A 14 16.06 -15.37 12.02
CA SER A 14 16.88 -14.20 11.70
C SER A 14 16.16 -13.14 10.84
N ILE A 15 15.13 -13.51 10.08
CA ILE A 15 14.41 -12.60 9.17
C ILE A 15 12.96 -12.35 9.61
N GLY A 16 12.25 -13.40 10.05
CA GLY A 16 10.80 -13.35 10.36
C GLY A 16 9.91 -13.09 9.13
N GLY A 17 8.66 -13.56 9.14
CA GLY A 17 7.61 -13.13 8.20
C GLY A 17 7.69 -13.66 6.75
N CYS A 18 8.73 -14.41 6.38
CA CYS A 18 8.97 -14.88 5.00
C CYS A 18 9.03 -16.42 4.86
N THR A 19 8.33 -17.15 5.72
CA THR A 19 8.42 -18.63 5.85
C THR A 19 8.30 -19.39 4.53
N ASN A 20 7.29 -19.08 3.70
CA ASN A 20 7.06 -19.80 2.45
C ASN A 20 8.19 -19.58 1.44
N THR A 21 8.62 -18.33 1.26
CA THR A 21 9.72 -17.96 0.37
C THR A 21 11.03 -18.60 0.81
N ILE A 22 11.32 -18.60 2.12
CA ILE A 22 12.49 -19.29 2.67
C ILE A 22 12.47 -20.77 2.28
N GLN A 23 11.32 -21.43 2.49
CA GLN A 23 11.18 -22.84 2.17
C GLN A 23 11.37 -23.12 0.67
N GLN A 24 10.74 -22.35 -0.22
CA GLN A 24 10.88 -22.53 -1.67
C GLN A 24 12.32 -22.35 -2.17
N VAL A 25 13.04 -21.34 -1.68
CA VAL A 25 14.43 -21.09 -2.08
C VAL A 25 15.35 -22.19 -1.53
N VAL A 26 15.21 -22.55 -0.26
CA VAL A 26 15.99 -23.64 0.36
C VAL A 26 15.74 -24.96 -0.35
N ASP A 27 14.49 -25.29 -0.66
CA ASP A 27 14.11 -26.51 -1.36
C ASP A 27 14.71 -26.55 -2.77
N SER A 28 14.78 -25.40 -3.43
CA SER A 28 15.39 -25.30 -4.77
C SER A 28 16.90 -25.57 -4.74
N ILE A 29 17.60 -25.08 -3.70
CA ILE A 29 19.04 -25.30 -3.54
C ILE A 29 19.32 -26.76 -3.13
N ASP A 30 18.52 -27.32 -2.20
CA ASP A 30 18.64 -28.70 -1.71
C ASP A 30 18.35 -29.72 -2.83
N GLN A 31 17.36 -29.46 -3.68
CA GLN A 31 17.10 -30.27 -4.88
C GLN A 31 18.33 -30.32 -5.79
N LEU A 32 19.00 -29.18 -5.98
CA LEU A 32 20.20 -29.09 -6.82
C LEU A 32 21.36 -29.92 -6.24
N GLN A 33 21.47 -30.06 -4.91
CA GLN A 33 22.42 -30.96 -4.25
C GLN A 33 22.11 -32.44 -4.48
N SER A 34 20.83 -32.81 -4.55
CA SER A 34 20.39 -34.21 -4.58
C SER A 34 20.44 -34.88 -5.95
N VAL A 35 20.49 -34.11 -7.05
CA VAL A 35 20.29 -34.61 -8.43
C VAL A 35 21.60 -34.94 -9.17
N SER A 36 22.67 -35.32 -8.47
CA SER A 36 23.80 -35.98 -9.13
C SER A 36 23.39 -37.38 -9.67
N GLY A 37 22.78 -37.42 -10.87
CA GLY A 37 23.02 -38.51 -11.82
C GLY A 37 21.87 -39.27 -12.48
N LYS A 38 20.57 -38.90 -12.42
CA LYS A 38 19.53 -39.80 -13.01
C LYS A 38 18.40 -39.21 -13.87
N ILE A 39 18.15 -37.90 -13.94
CA ILE A 39 17.05 -37.36 -14.79
C ILE A 39 17.47 -36.07 -15.51
N HIS A 40 17.42 -36.08 -16.86
CA HIS A 40 17.83 -34.99 -17.75
C HIS A 40 16.70 -33.97 -17.98
N LEU A 41 16.22 -33.33 -16.92
CA LEU A 41 15.32 -32.18 -17.07
C LEU A 41 16.13 -30.88 -16.91
N PRO A 42 15.90 -29.85 -17.75
CA PRO A 42 16.51 -28.55 -17.55
C PRO A 42 16.09 -28.02 -16.18
N GLN A 43 17.05 -27.89 -15.27
CA GLN A 43 16.78 -27.41 -13.92
C GLN A 43 16.85 -25.88 -13.89
N SER A 44 16.04 -25.31 -13.01
CA SER A 44 16.14 -23.91 -12.63
C SER A 44 17.53 -23.61 -12.10
N LYS A 45 18.21 -22.63 -12.69
CA LYS A 45 19.57 -22.22 -12.30
C LYS A 45 19.56 -21.17 -11.20
N GLY A 46 18.39 -20.62 -10.87
CA GLY A 46 18.27 -19.61 -9.85
C GLY A 46 16.86 -19.10 -9.65
N VAL A 47 16.73 -18.22 -8.67
CA VAL A 47 15.50 -17.53 -8.29
C VAL A 47 15.70 -16.04 -8.37
N VAL A 48 14.67 -15.31 -8.76
CA VAL A 48 14.60 -13.85 -8.61
C VAL A 48 13.72 -13.51 -7.43
N LEU A 49 14.31 -12.92 -6.39
CA LEU A 49 13.59 -12.31 -5.28
C LEU A 49 13.16 -10.90 -5.68
N CYS A 50 11.85 -10.68 -5.75
CA CYS A 50 11.27 -9.39 -6.05
C CYS A 50 10.36 -8.88 -4.93
N GLY A 51 9.93 -7.62 -5.03
CA GLY A 51 9.07 -6.99 -4.04
C GLY A 51 9.50 -5.54 -3.78
N LYS A 52 8.65 -4.81 -3.06
CA LYS A 52 8.85 -3.37 -2.83
C LYS A 52 10.20 -3.04 -2.17
N PRO A 53 10.75 -1.83 -2.35
CA PRO A 53 11.87 -1.36 -1.55
C PRO A 53 11.59 -1.51 -0.05
N GLY A 54 12.62 -1.83 0.72
CA GLY A 54 12.50 -1.98 2.18
C GLY A 54 11.93 -3.32 2.69
N THR A 55 11.55 -4.26 1.80
CA THR A 55 11.06 -5.59 2.21
C THR A 55 12.12 -6.56 2.71
N GLY A 56 13.40 -6.16 2.73
CA GLY A 56 14.48 -7.00 3.25
C GLY A 56 14.98 -8.10 2.30
N LYS A 57 14.74 -7.98 0.98
CA LYS A 57 15.20 -8.95 -0.04
C LYS A 57 16.70 -9.31 0.08
N THR A 58 17.57 -8.30 0.14
CA THR A 58 19.02 -8.46 0.32
C THR A 58 19.35 -9.18 1.62
N ALA A 59 18.73 -8.77 2.72
CA ALA A 59 18.92 -9.43 4.02
C ALA A 59 18.51 -10.90 3.97
N LEU A 60 17.38 -11.22 3.34
CA LEU A 60 16.90 -12.60 3.18
C LEU A 60 17.88 -13.45 2.38
N ALA A 61 18.29 -13.01 1.19
CA ALA A 61 19.22 -13.75 0.33
C ALA A 61 20.55 -14.03 1.05
N ILE A 62 21.11 -13.01 1.71
CA ILE A 62 22.36 -13.14 2.46
C ILE A 62 22.20 -14.12 3.63
N THR A 63 21.08 -14.07 4.34
CA THR A 63 20.83 -14.96 5.49
C THR A 63 20.65 -16.41 5.03
N ILE A 64 19.91 -16.64 3.94
CA ILE A 64 19.80 -17.97 3.32
C ILE A 64 21.19 -18.51 2.98
N ALA A 65 22.03 -17.72 2.33
CA ALA A 65 23.38 -18.13 1.96
C ALA A 65 24.28 -18.40 3.17
N LYS A 66 24.26 -17.53 4.18
CA LYS A 66 25.04 -17.70 5.42
C LYS A 66 24.67 -18.97 6.18
N GLU A 67 23.38 -19.22 6.36
CA GLU A 67 22.89 -20.40 7.11
C GLU A 67 23.04 -21.71 6.32
N SER A 68 23.26 -21.64 4.99
CA SER A 68 23.47 -22.82 4.14
C SER A 68 24.82 -23.52 4.39
N GLN A 69 25.80 -22.80 4.93
CA GLN A 69 27.20 -23.21 5.04
C GLN A 69 27.89 -23.53 3.70
N LEU A 70 27.29 -23.12 2.58
CA LEU A 70 27.90 -23.20 1.26
C LEU A 70 28.77 -21.96 0.99
N PRO A 71 29.81 -22.07 0.15
CA PRO A 71 30.49 -20.91 -0.42
C PRO A 71 29.49 -20.00 -1.12
N TYR A 72 29.51 -18.71 -0.78
CA TYR A 72 28.61 -17.74 -1.40
C TYR A 72 29.33 -16.44 -1.74
N TYR A 73 28.86 -15.79 -2.80
CA TYR A 73 29.42 -14.54 -3.31
C TYR A 73 28.28 -13.54 -3.48
N ILE A 74 28.48 -12.31 -3.00
CA ILE A 74 27.50 -11.23 -3.09
C ILE A 74 28.07 -10.17 -4.00
N VAL A 75 27.27 -9.75 -4.97
CA VAL A 75 27.61 -8.66 -5.88
C VAL A 75 26.46 -7.69 -5.92
N ASN A 76 26.75 -6.41 -5.73
CA ASN A 76 25.83 -5.36 -6.12
C ASN A 76 26.04 -5.06 -7.61
N SER A 77 25.00 -5.20 -8.42
CA SER A 77 25.08 -5.05 -9.88
C SER A 77 25.64 -3.71 -10.36
N PRO A 78 25.34 -2.55 -9.73
CA PRO A 78 25.98 -1.27 -10.04
C PRO A 78 27.51 -1.28 -9.90
N ASP A 79 28.06 -2.07 -8.97
CA ASP A 79 29.51 -2.15 -8.75
C ASP A 79 30.24 -2.88 -9.90
N MET A 80 29.50 -3.49 -10.83
CA MET A 80 30.07 -4.11 -12.02
C MET A 80 30.38 -3.10 -13.12
N PHE A 81 29.81 -1.90 -13.07
CA PHE A 81 30.01 -0.86 -14.08
C PHE A 81 31.28 -0.08 -13.77
N MET A 82 32.38 -0.48 -14.41
CA MET A 82 33.69 0.18 -14.28
C MET A 82 33.99 1.05 -15.49
N THR A 83 34.77 2.11 -15.28
CA THR A 83 35.13 3.08 -16.32
C THR A 83 36.16 2.56 -17.31
N GLU A 84 36.94 1.55 -16.92
CA GLU A 84 37.97 0.93 -17.75
C GLU A 84 37.35 -0.04 -18.77
N GLU A 85 37.79 0.04 -20.02
CA GLU A 85 37.29 -0.81 -21.10
C GLU A 85 37.61 -2.30 -20.84
N GLY A 86 36.61 -3.16 -20.88
CA GLY A 86 36.76 -4.60 -20.65
C GLY A 86 36.86 -5.02 -19.17
N ALA A 87 37.07 -4.07 -18.24
CA ALA A 87 37.20 -4.38 -16.81
C ALA A 87 35.89 -4.91 -16.21
N SER A 88 34.75 -4.36 -16.65
CA SER A 88 33.42 -4.80 -16.21
C SER A 88 33.15 -6.26 -16.61
N GLU A 89 33.47 -6.62 -17.86
CA GLU A 89 33.35 -7.97 -18.40
C GLU A 89 34.28 -8.96 -17.69
N ALA A 90 35.54 -8.57 -17.46
CA ALA A 90 36.52 -9.38 -16.78
C ALA A 90 36.11 -9.65 -15.31
N LYS A 91 35.58 -8.64 -14.62
CA LYS A 91 35.08 -8.76 -13.24
C LYS A 91 33.90 -9.71 -13.16
N LEU A 92 32.92 -9.57 -14.07
CA LEU A 92 31.75 -10.45 -14.12
C LEU A 92 32.16 -11.89 -14.44
N LYS A 93 33.08 -12.11 -15.38
CA LYS A 93 33.57 -13.45 -15.70
C LYS A 93 34.34 -14.05 -14.53
N GLY A 94 35.25 -13.29 -13.93
CA GLY A 94 36.04 -13.74 -12.78
C GLY A 94 35.18 -14.16 -11.59
N LEU A 95 34.05 -13.49 -11.37
CA LEU A 95 33.07 -13.87 -10.35
C LEU A 95 32.46 -15.26 -10.57
N PHE A 96 32.05 -15.57 -11.81
CA PHE A 96 31.53 -16.88 -12.15
C PHE A 96 32.62 -17.94 -12.07
N ASP A 97 33.84 -17.61 -12.51
CA ASP A 97 35.00 -18.50 -12.40
C ASP A 97 35.31 -18.82 -10.94
N THR A 98 35.24 -17.86 -10.01
CA THR A 98 35.41 -18.13 -8.57
C THR A 98 34.28 -18.96 -7.99
N ALA A 99 33.03 -18.70 -8.41
CA ALA A 99 31.87 -19.47 -7.96
C ALA A 99 31.97 -20.95 -8.37
N LEU A 100 32.51 -21.22 -9.57
CA LEU A 100 32.72 -22.57 -10.12
C LEU A 100 33.89 -23.33 -9.49
N GLN A 101 34.72 -22.72 -8.64
CA GLN A 101 35.80 -23.43 -7.93
C GLN A 101 35.28 -24.41 -6.87
N HIS A 102 34.01 -24.28 -6.48
CA HIS A 102 33.37 -25.11 -5.46
C HIS A 102 32.38 -26.08 -6.07
N ARG A 103 32.11 -27.21 -5.40
CA ARG A 103 31.14 -28.22 -5.88
C ARG A 103 29.72 -27.63 -5.99
N LEU A 104 29.34 -26.81 -5.02
CA LEU A 104 28.12 -26.03 -5.05
C LEU A 104 28.39 -24.68 -4.39
N SER A 105 28.04 -23.60 -5.07
CA SER A 105 28.11 -22.24 -4.52
C SER A 105 26.82 -21.46 -4.78
N ILE A 106 26.59 -20.42 -3.98
CA ILE A 106 25.47 -19.49 -4.14
C ILE A 106 26.00 -18.16 -4.65
N LEU A 107 25.46 -17.68 -5.77
CA LEU A 107 25.78 -16.37 -6.30
C LEU A 107 24.59 -15.42 -6.12
N ILE A 108 24.77 -14.37 -5.32
CA ILE A 108 23.76 -13.35 -5.07
C ILE A 108 24.07 -12.13 -5.96
N LEU A 109 23.14 -11.81 -6.86
CA LEU A 109 23.20 -10.63 -7.72
C LEU A 109 22.15 -9.62 -7.25
N ASP A 110 22.56 -8.64 -6.46
CA ASP A 110 21.69 -7.57 -5.99
C ASP A 110 21.47 -6.51 -7.08
N GLU A 111 20.28 -5.90 -7.12
CA GLU A 111 19.85 -4.99 -8.21
C GLU A 111 20.07 -5.56 -9.63
N ILE A 112 19.70 -6.83 -9.84
CA ILE A 112 19.97 -7.56 -11.09
C ILE A 112 19.40 -6.86 -12.34
N ASP A 113 18.35 -6.05 -12.20
CA ASP A 113 17.77 -5.25 -13.29
C ASP A 113 18.77 -4.26 -13.91
N MET A 114 19.86 -3.92 -13.22
CA MET A 114 20.92 -3.08 -13.79
C MET A 114 21.78 -3.83 -14.82
N LEU A 115 22.04 -5.13 -14.61
CA LEU A 115 22.77 -5.97 -15.58
C LEU A 115 21.84 -6.63 -16.59
N ALA A 116 20.64 -7.01 -16.13
CA ALA A 116 19.67 -7.80 -16.86
C ALA A 116 18.51 -6.95 -17.42
N GLY A 117 18.69 -5.64 -17.59
CA GLY A 117 17.62 -4.72 -17.99
C GLY A 117 17.09 -4.90 -19.42
N THR A 118 15.83 -4.51 -19.66
CA THR A 118 15.23 -4.46 -21.01
C THR A 118 15.92 -3.44 -21.93
N LEU A 119 15.75 -3.58 -23.25
CA LEU A 119 16.31 -2.67 -24.26
C LEU A 119 15.93 -1.19 -24.03
N ASP A 120 14.73 -0.92 -23.53
CA ASP A 120 14.26 0.44 -23.20
C ASP A 120 14.98 1.06 -21.99
N HIS A 121 15.61 0.23 -21.16
CA HIS A 121 16.36 0.64 -19.97
C HIS A 121 17.89 0.59 -20.16
N LYS A 122 18.39 -0.01 -21.24
CA LYS A 122 19.82 -0.01 -21.60
C LYS A 122 20.20 1.35 -22.20
N LYS A 123 20.93 2.16 -21.44
CA LYS A 123 21.31 3.52 -21.80
C LYS A 123 22.63 3.58 -22.58
N THR A 124 23.46 2.54 -22.49
CA THR A 124 24.79 2.50 -23.11
C THR A 124 25.08 1.17 -23.83
N GLY A 125 26.05 1.18 -24.75
CA GLY A 125 26.55 -0.05 -25.39
C GLY A 125 27.21 -1.04 -24.40
N LEU A 126 27.68 -0.54 -23.25
CA LEU A 126 28.24 -1.37 -22.19
C LEU A 126 27.14 -2.23 -21.52
N ASP A 127 25.97 -1.64 -21.24
CA ASP A 127 24.83 -2.35 -20.63
C ASP A 127 24.40 -3.57 -21.47
N SER A 128 24.37 -3.41 -22.80
CA SER A 128 24.00 -4.49 -23.73
C SER A 128 25.05 -5.61 -23.75
N ARG A 129 26.34 -5.26 -23.71
CA ARG A 129 27.45 -6.23 -23.65
C ARG A 129 27.42 -7.02 -22.36
N LEU A 130 27.30 -6.35 -21.20
CA LEU A 130 27.24 -7.01 -19.90
C LEU A 130 26.01 -7.90 -19.76
N GLY A 131 24.84 -7.44 -20.20
CA GLY A 131 23.64 -8.27 -20.20
C GLY A 131 23.79 -9.52 -21.07
N SER A 132 24.37 -9.38 -22.28
CA SER A 132 24.63 -10.53 -23.16
C SER A 132 25.66 -11.50 -22.58
N LEU A 133 26.70 -10.97 -21.93
CA LEU A 133 27.71 -11.78 -21.24
C LEU A 133 27.11 -12.53 -20.06
N LEU A 134 26.35 -11.85 -19.19
CA LEU A 134 25.65 -12.47 -18.07
C LEU A 134 24.73 -13.60 -18.56
N LEU A 135 23.97 -13.36 -19.62
CA LEU A 135 23.09 -14.37 -20.21
C LEU A 135 23.89 -15.59 -20.69
N SER A 136 25.01 -15.37 -21.37
CA SER A 136 25.90 -16.44 -21.81
C SER A 136 26.51 -17.23 -20.65
N LEU A 137 26.87 -16.56 -19.55
CA LEU A 137 27.41 -17.22 -18.35
C LEU A 137 26.34 -18.07 -17.66
N ILE A 138 25.11 -17.55 -17.50
CA ILE A 138 23.98 -18.31 -16.96
C ILE A 138 23.67 -19.53 -17.84
N ASP A 139 23.74 -19.40 -19.16
CA ASP A 139 23.52 -20.54 -20.05
C ASP A 139 24.60 -21.62 -19.90
N LYS A 140 25.83 -21.25 -19.54
CA LYS A 140 26.98 -22.17 -19.43
C LYS A 140 27.07 -22.94 -18.11
N ILE A 141 26.50 -22.45 -17.01
CA ILE A 141 26.56 -23.16 -15.70
C ILE A 141 25.56 -24.33 -15.64
N ASN A 142 25.81 -25.27 -14.73
CA ASN A 142 24.92 -26.40 -14.38
C ASN A 142 24.53 -27.26 -15.59
N GLN A 143 25.48 -27.51 -16.50
CA GLN A 143 25.31 -28.47 -17.59
C GLN A 143 25.23 -29.90 -17.05
N PRO A 144 24.66 -30.87 -17.81
CA PRO A 144 24.41 -32.23 -17.31
C PRO A 144 25.65 -32.97 -16.79
N ASN A 145 26.84 -32.58 -17.22
CA ASN A 145 28.12 -33.19 -16.87
C ASN A 145 28.98 -32.30 -15.95
N ASP A 146 28.44 -31.19 -15.44
CA ASP A 146 29.20 -30.30 -14.57
C ASP A 146 29.28 -30.86 -13.14
N ASP A 147 30.49 -31.03 -12.63
CA ASP A 147 30.75 -31.39 -11.22
C ASP A 147 30.59 -30.18 -10.27
N HIS A 148 30.57 -28.98 -10.85
CA HIS A 148 30.52 -27.69 -10.16
C HIS A 148 29.22 -26.97 -10.48
N LEU A 149 28.45 -26.70 -9.43
CA LEU A 149 27.12 -26.14 -9.54
C LEU A 149 27.07 -24.75 -8.93
N VAL A 150 26.31 -23.86 -9.56
CA VAL A 150 26.09 -22.48 -9.09
C VAL A 150 24.60 -22.23 -9.04
N TYR A 151 24.09 -21.84 -7.86
CA TYR A 151 22.71 -21.38 -7.71
C TYR A 151 22.67 -19.86 -7.62
N ILE A 152 21.91 -19.22 -8.52
CA ILE A 152 21.84 -17.76 -8.59
C ILE A 152 20.62 -17.25 -7.82
N ILE A 153 20.81 -16.27 -6.94
CA ILE A 153 19.75 -15.50 -6.31
C ILE A 153 19.83 -14.07 -6.87
N GLY A 154 18.98 -13.76 -7.84
CA GLY A 154 18.82 -12.40 -8.34
C GLY A 154 17.89 -11.60 -7.44
N ILE A 155 18.18 -10.32 -7.21
CA ILE A 155 17.34 -9.44 -6.39
C ILE A 155 16.98 -8.21 -7.20
N THR A 156 15.70 -7.83 -7.19
CA THR A 156 15.25 -6.58 -7.80
C THR A 156 14.01 -6.03 -7.11
N SER A 157 13.82 -4.72 -7.10
CA SER A 157 12.53 -4.09 -6.75
C SER A 157 11.63 -3.87 -7.96
N ARG A 158 12.13 -4.09 -9.18
CA ARG A 158 11.45 -3.79 -10.45
C ARG A 158 11.51 -5.00 -11.37
N LEU A 159 10.70 -6.02 -11.09
CA LEU A 159 10.67 -7.23 -11.93
C LEU A 159 10.41 -6.92 -13.41
N HIS A 160 9.55 -5.94 -13.71
CA HIS A 160 9.25 -5.50 -15.08
C HIS A 160 10.44 -4.86 -15.81
N ALA A 161 11.47 -4.41 -15.09
CA ALA A 161 12.68 -3.84 -15.68
C ALA A 161 13.67 -4.93 -16.13
N VAL A 162 13.53 -6.17 -15.60
CA VAL A 162 14.34 -7.32 -15.99
C VAL A 162 13.88 -7.83 -17.35
N ASP A 163 14.82 -8.04 -18.26
CA ASP A 163 14.57 -8.59 -19.59
C ASP A 163 14.01 -10.02 -19.46
N PRO A 164 12.84 -10.31 -20.06
CA PRO A 164 12.21 -11.63 -19.99
C PRO A 164 13.12 -12.78 -20.46
N CYS A 165 14.18 -12.53 -21.24
CA CYS A 165 15.12 -13.56 -21.62
C CYS A 165 15.82 -14.22 -20.41
N PHE A 166 16.07 -13.50 -19.32
CA PHE A 166 16.68 -14.06 -18.10
C PHE A 166 15.72 -14.95 -17.31
N LEU A 167 14.41 -14.70 -17.44
CA LEU A 167 13.35 -15.40 -16.72
C LEU A 167 12.80 -16.64 -17.47
N ARG A 168 13.41 -16.99 -18.62
CA ARG A 168 13.01 -18.18 -19.39
C ARG A 168 13.37 -19.46 -18.67
N SER A 169 12.57 -20.50 -18.91
CA SER A 169 12.80 -21.85 -18.37
C SER A 169 14.24 -22.31 -18.57
N GLY A 170 14.84 -22.88 -17.51
CA GLY A 170 16.24 -23.30 -17.48
C GLY A 170 17.25 -22.19 -17.16
N ARG A 171 16.79 -20.99 -16.78
CA ARG A 171 17.61 -19.86 -16.29
C ARG A 171 17.14 -19.45 -14.89
N LEU A 172 16.71 -18.19 -14.72
CA LEU A 172 16.13 -17.65 -13.48
C LEU A 172 14.60 -17.72 -13.55
N ASP A 173 14.08 -18.91 -13.81
CA ASP A 173 12.66 -19.17 -14.09
C ASP A 173 11.79 -19.27 -12.84
N LYS A 174 12.39 -19.25 -11.65
CA LYS A 174 11.67 -19.10 -10.38
C LYS A 174 11.65 -17.63 -9.98
N VAL A 175 10.46 -17.08 -9.72
CA VAL A 175 10.30 -15.72 -9.23
C VAL A 175 9.51 -15.77 -7.94
N GLU A 176 10.09 -15.25 -6.86
CA GLU A 176 9.48 -15.20 -5.55
C GLU A 176 9.29 -13.74 -5.12
N GLU A 177 8.04 -13.33 -4.95
CA GLU A 177 7.70 -11.99 -4.50
C GLU A 177 7.59 -11.94 -2.97
N ILE A 178 8.43 -11.13 -2.33
CA ILE A 178 8.37 -10.88 -0.90
C ILE A 178 7.31 -9.83 -0.60
N VAL A 179 6.18 -10.27 -0.06
CA VAL A 179 5.09 -9.40 0.37
C VAL A 179 4.75 -9.66 1.83
N ILE A 180 4.74 -8.59 2.63
CA ILE A 180 4.32 -8.62 4.03
C ILE A 180 2.89 -8.09 4.09
N LYS A 181 1.92 -9.00 4.22
CA LYS A 181 0.47 -8.69 4.23
C LYS A 181 -0.11 -8.80 5.63
N ASP A 182 0.26 -9.85 6.35
CA ASP A 182 -0.44 -10.23 7.57
C ASP A 182 0.18 -9.62 8.83
N ALA A 183 -0.66 -9.35 9.82
CA ALA A 183 -0.21 -8.94 11.15
C ALA A 183 0.73 -10.00 11.76
N LYS A 184 0.51 -11.30 11.48
CA LYS A 184 1.39 -12.38 11.93
C LYS A 184 2.81 -12.23 11.37
N GLN A 185 2.95 -11.94 10.07
CA GLN A 185 4.27 -11.74 9.46
C GLN A 185 4.99 -10.53 10.08
N ARG A 186 4.25 -9.42 10.27
CA ARG A 186 4.80 -8.23 10.94
C ARG A 186 5.21 -8.51 12.38
N TYR A 187 4.43 -9.30 13.12
CA TYR A 187 4.77 -9.74 14.46
C TYR A 187 6.07 -10.55 14.49
N GLU A 188 6.27 -11.48 13.55
CA GLU A 188 7.51 -12.25 13.44
C GLU A 188 8.73 -11.36 13.14
N ILE A 189 8.58 -10.37 12.25
CA ILE A 189 9.63 -9.37 11.97
C ILE A 189 9.93 -8.54 13.22
N LEU A 190 8.89 -8.06 13.91
CA LEU A 190 9.03 -7.29 15.14
C LEU A 190 9.71 -8.11 16.24
N LEU A 191 9.44 -9.42 16.35
CA LEU A 191 10.15 -10.29 17.30
C LEU A 191 11.65 -10.29 17.06
N VAL A 192 12.08 -10.32 15.80
CA VAL A 192 13.50 -10.26 15.41
C VAL A 192 14.10 -8.88 15.71
N LEU A 193 13.44 -7.81 15.28
CA LEU A 193 13.92 -6.44 15.46
C LEU A 193 14.04 -6.04 16.94
N THR A 194 13.18 -6.61 17.79
CA THR A 194 13.11 -6.28 19.22
C THR A 194 13.81 -7.30 20.13
N GLN A 195 14.64 -8.19 19.58
CA GLN A 195 15.37 -9.19 20.38
C GLN A 195 16.24 -8.57 21.48
N ARG A 196 16.84 -7.41 21.21
CA ARG A 196 17.75 -6.71 22.13
C ARG A 196 17.11 -5.54 22.88
N LEU A 197 15.80 -5.32 22.70
CA LEU A 197 15.10 -4.23 23.38
C LEU A 197 14.67 -4.67 24.78
N PRO A 198 14.89 -3.83 25.81
CA PRO A 198 14.42 -4.12 27.15
C PRO A 198 12.91 -3.88 27.23
N PHE A 199 12.16 -4.89 27.66
CA PHE A 199 10.73 -4.81 28.00
C PHE A 199 10.56 -5.15 29.47
N GLU A 200 9.47 -4.68 30.08
CA GLU A 200 9.19 -4.93 31.51
C GLU A 200 9.00 -6.44 31.79
N SER A 201 8.32 -7.14 30.89
CA SER A 201 8.15 -8.59 30.96
C SER A 201 7.99 -9.21 29.57
N GLN A 202 8.13 -10.53 29.47
CA GLN A 202 7.89 -11.24 28.22
C GLN A 202 6.42 -11.16 27.78
N GLN A 203 5.48 -11.12 28.74
CA GLN A 203 4.06 -10.94 28.46
C GLN A 203 3.77 -9.55 27.89
N ASP A 204 4.40 -8.52 28.47
CA ASP A 204 4.28 -7.14 28.01
C ASP A 204 4.82 -6.99 26.58
N LYS A 205 6.00 -7.57 26.30
CA LYS A 205 6.55 -7.67 24.95
C LYS A 205 5.53 -8.28 23.97
N THR A 206 4.96 -9.44 24.29
CA THR A 206 3.99 -10.08 23.39
C THR A 206 2.75 -9.21 23.15
N ASN A 207 2.21 -8.57 24.19
CA ASN A 207 1.03 -7.70 24.07
C ASN A 207 1.32 -6.47 23.19
N ILE A 208 2.44 -5.78 23.43
CA ILE A 208 2.87 -4.61 22.67
C ILE A 208 3.08 -4.99 21.20
N LEU A 209 3.87 -6.02 20.93
CA LEU A 209 4.17 -6.39 19.54
C LEU A 209 2.93 -6.88 18.80
N THR A 210 1.99 -7.56 19.48
CA THR A 210 0.70 -7.95 18.88
C THR A 210 -0.09 -6.71 18.47
N ARG A 211 -0.20 -5.71 19.35
CA ARG A 211 -0.89 -4.46 19.06
C ARG A 211 -0.22 -3.68 17.93
N VAL A 212 1.10 -3.51 17.98
CA VAL A 212 1.87 -2.82 16.94
C VAL A 212 1.71 -3.52 15.59
N SER A 213 1.79 -4.85 15.54
CA SER A 213 1.63 -5.61 14.30
C SER A 213 0.26 -5.42 13.62
N ARG A 214 -0.80 -5.16 14.40
CA ARG A 214 -2.14 -4.84 13.89
C ARG A 214 -2.24 -3.39 13.42
N ALA A 215 -1.58 -2.47 14.11
CA ALA A 215 -1.59 -1.03 13.79
C ALA A 215 -0.66 -0.63 12.63
N THR A 216 0.40 -1.40 12.35
CA THR A 216 1.38 -1.10 11.30
C THR A 216 0.99 -1.69 9.95
N HIS A 217 -0.27 -1.51 9.54
CA HIS A 217 -0.72 -1.97 8.24
C HIS A 217 0.07 -1.29 7.11
N GLY A 218 0.49 -2.03 6.08
CA GLY A 218 1.28 -1.51 4.96
C GLY A 218 2.77 -1.24 5.23
N PHE A 219 3.23 -1.34 6.48
CA PHE A 219 4.64 -1.15 6.81
C PHE A 219 5.50 -2.28 6.23
N VAL A 220 6.60 -1.90 5.59
CA VAL A 220 7.67 -2.84 5.24
C VAL A 220 8.65 -3.02 6.40
N PRO A 221 9.46 -4.10 6.44
CA PRO A 221 10.50 -4.31 7.45
C PRO A 221 11.39 -3.09 7.75
N SER A 222 11.78 -2.30 6.75
CA SER A 222 12.54 -1.06 6.97
C SER A 222 11.76 0.01 7.75
N ASP A 223 10.44 0.07 7.56
CA ASP A 223 9.56 0.99 8.30
C ASP A 223 9.42 0.51 9.75
N LEU A 224 9.24 -0.79 9.97
CA LEU A 224 9.21 -1.39 11.31
C LEU A 224 10.54 -1.21 12.05
N GLN A 225 11.66 -1.31 11.35
CA GLN A 225 12.99 -1.03 11.90
C GLN A 225 13.11 0.44 12.29
N SER A 226 12.66 1.35 11.42
CA SER A 226 12.67 2.79 11.70
C SER A 226 11.79 3.13 12.91
N LEU A 227 10.63 2.48 13.03
CA LEU A 227 9.74 2.60 14.18
C LEU A 227 10.42 2.12 15.46
N CYS A 228 11.03 0.93 15.46
CA CYS A 228 11.77 0.43 16.62
C CYS A 228 12.92 1.37 17.01
N MET A 229 13.63 1.92 16.03
CA MET A 229 14.72 2.87 16.27
C MET A 229 14.23 4.17 16.93
N GLN A 230 13.12 4.74 16.46
CA GLN A 230 12.55 5.94 17.07
C GLN A 230 12.04 5.70 18.49
N VAL A 231 11.45 4.53 18.74
CA VAL A 231 11.04 4.10 20.08
C VAL A 231 12.24 4.02 21.03
N VAL A 232 13.36 3.47 20.57
CA VAL A 232 14.62 3.43 21.35
C VAL A 232 15.12 4.84 21.63
N LEU A 233 15.14 5.71 20.63
CA LEU A 233 15.60 7.10 20.79
C LEU A 233 14.75 7.88 21.79
N GLN A 234 13.43 7.67 21.80
CA GLN A 234 12.55 8.27 22.79
C GLN A 234 12.86 7.77 24.20
N ALA A 235 13.00 6.45 24.38
CA ALA A 235 13.35 5.87 25.68
C ALA A 235 14.70 6.42 26.21
N VAL A 236 15.71 6.54 25.33
CA VAL A 236 17.03 7.10 25.70
C VAL A 236 16.96 8.60 26.06
N LYS A 237 16.11 9.38 25.38
CA LYS A 237 15.90 10.80 25.72
C LYS A 237 15.29 10.96 27.11
N GLU A 238 14.33 10.12 27.46
CA GLU A 238 13.68 10.16 28.78
C GLU A 238 14.67 9.80 29.91
N GLN A 239 15.55 8.81 29.69
CA GLN A 239 16.65 8.49 30.62
C GLN A 239 17.58 9.70 30.88
N SER A 240 17.88 10.47 29.84
CA SER A 240 18.76 11.64 29.90
C SER A 240 18.17 12.77 30.75
N THR A 241 16.84 12.83 30.87
CA THR A 241 16.11 13.84 31.66
C THR A 241 15.89 13.46 33.12
N GLY A 242 16.47 12.36 33.60
CA GLY A 242 16.33 11.91 34.99
C GLY A 242 15.02 11.18 35.30
N GLN A 243 14.19 10.91 34.28
CA GLN A 243 13.11 9.93 34.35
C GLN A 243 13.70 8.58 33.95
N GLU A 244 13.59 7.53 34.78
CA GLU A 244 14.04 6.20 34.35
C GLU A 244 13.01 5.58 33.40
N PRO A 245 13.39 5.27 32.14
CA PRO A 245 12.87 4.04 31.55
C PRO A 245 14.02 3.07 31.32
N ALA A 246 14.15 2.08 32.19
CA ALA A 246 14.96 0.89 31.90
C ALA A 246 14.35 0.03 30.77
N CYS A 247 13.07 0.26 30.43
CA CYS A 247 12.29 -0.57 29.50
C CYS A 247 11.46 0.29 28.53
N VAL A 248 11.20 -0.28 27.35
CA VAL A 248 10.28 0.28 26.36
C VAL A 248 8.84 -0.05 26.75
N THR A 249 7.94 0.94 26.66
CA THR A 249 6.52 0.81 27.03
C THR A 249 5.60 0.99 25.82
N THR A 250 4.31 0.64 26.00
CA THR A 250 3.26 0.88 25.00
C THR A 250 3.17 2.36 24.59
N HIS A 251 3.39 3.28 25.53
CA HIS A 251 3.32 4.72 25.27
C HIS A 251 4.38 5.20 24.26
N HIS A 252 5.59 4.64 24.29
CA HIS A 252 6.61 4.97 23.29
C HIS A 252 6.17 4.55 21.88
N PHE A 253 5.59 3.35 21.75
CA PHE A 253 5.09 2.87 20.46
C PHE A 253 3.92 3.71 19.94
N ASP A 254 2.94 4.03 20.78
CA ASP A 254 1.78 4.85 20.40
C ASP A 254 2.20 6.25 19.93
N ASN A 255 3.16 6.88 20.63
CA ASN A 255 3.70 8.18 20.23
C ASN A 255 4.38 8.13 18.86
N VAL A 256 5.23 7.14 18.63
CA VAL A 256 5.96 7.00 17.36
C VAL A 256 5.01 6.68 16.19
N LEU A 257 4.00 5.85 16.43
CA LEU A 257 2.96 5.53 15.45
C LEU A 257 2.13 6.76 15.01
N SER A 258 2.11 7.83 15.80
CA SER A 258 1.37 9.05 15.45
C SER A 258 2.00 9.86 14.30
N PHE A 259 3.29 9.61 13.98
CA PHE A 259 4.03 10.37 12.96
C PHE A 259 4.88 9.52 12.00
N ILE A 260 5.10 8.22 12.26
CA ILE A 260 5.70 7.33 11.27
C ILE A 260 4.62 6.78 10.35
N HIS A 261 4.87 6.89 9.05
CA HIS A 261 4.00 6.39 8.00
C HIS A 261 4.75 5.38 7.11
N PRO A 262 4.05 4.44 6.46
CA PRO A 262 4.68 3.45 5.60
C PRO A 262 5.37 4.13 4.40
N SER A 263 6.64 3.78 4.13
CA SER A 263 7.46 4.48 3.13
C SER A 263 6.93 4.32 1.70
N ASN A 264 6.23 3.21 1.43
CA ASN A 264 5.70 2.87 0.11
C ASN A 264 4.34 3.54 -0.19
N PHE A 265 3.84 4.40 0.70
CA PHE A 265 2.50 4.98 0.60
C PHE A 265 2.46 6.39 -0.04
N ASN A 266 3.61 6.93 -0.44
CA ASN A 266 3.75 8.35 -0.79
C ASN A 266 3.52 8.70 -2.26
N GLU A 267 3.39 7.75 -3.19
CA GLU A 267 3.38 8.09 -4.63
C GLU A 267 2.02 8.61 -5.13
N TYR A 268 0.91 8.30 -4.43
CA TYR A 268 -0.45 8.68 -4.86
C TYR A 268 -1.34 9.25 -3.74
N THR A 269 -0.83 9.45 -2.53
CA THR A 269 -1.69 9.80 -1.39
C THR A 269 -1.71 11.31 -1.16
N THR A 270 -2.83 11.94 -1.47
CA THR A 270 -3.13 13.30 -1.03
C THR A 270 -3.17 13.29 0.52
N LYS A 271 -2.53 14.25 1.20
CA LYS A 271 -2.54 14.31 2.68
C LYS A 271 -3.97 14.21 3.19
N ILE A 272 -4.28 13.10 3.87
CA ILE A 272 -5.61 12.86 4.43
C ILE A 272 -5.78 13.79 5.63
N PRO A 273 -6.76 14.71 5.62
CA PRO A 273 -7.01 15.55 6.79
C PRO A 273 -7.46 14.68 7.96
N LYS A 274 -6.98 15.00 9.17
CA LYS A 274 -7.33 14.30 10.42
C LYS A 274 -8.78 14.61 10.80
N VAL A 275 -9.72 13.93 10.16
CA VAL A 275 -11.16 13.99 10.40
C VAL A 275 -11.59 12.60 10.86
N THR A 276 -12.51 12.53 11.81
CA THR A 276 -13.12 11.27 12.30
C THR A 276 -14.62 11.28 12.06
N PHE A 277 -15.32 10.15 12.26
CA PHE A 277 -16.79 10.15 12.17
C PHE A 277 -17.44 11.06 13.21
N ALA A 278 -16.79 11.32 14.36
CA ALA A 278 -17.27 12.24 15.38
C ALA A 278 -17.28 13.71 14.92
N ASP A 279 -16.51 14.05 13.89
CA ASP A 279 -16.48 15.39 13.28
C ASP A 279 -17.57 15.59 12.23
N MET A 280 -18.37 14.56 11.95
CA MET A 280 -19.43 14.58 10.94
C MET A 280 -20.79 14.66 11.62
N TYR A 281 -21.69 15.47 11.06
CA TYR A 281 -22.95 15.80 11.69
C TYR A 281 -24.12 15.55 10.74
N GLY A 282 -25.23 15.02 11.26
CA GLY A 282 -26.47 14.84 10.50
C GLY A 282 -26.43 13.73 9.44
N ILE A 283 -25.44 12.85 9.46
CA ILE A 283 -25.30 11.74 8.49
C ILE A 283 -25.13 10.37 9.17
N ASP A 284 -25.59 10.22 10.41
CA ASP A 284 -25.35 9.03 11.24
C ASP A 284 -25.81 7.73 10.56
N SER A 285 -26.97 7.75 9.90
CA SER A 285 -27.48 6.57 9.17
C SER A 285 -26.55 6.14 8.02
N ILE A 286 -25.94 7.10 7.33
CA ILE A 286 -25.02 6.86 6.22
C ILE A 286 -23.68 6.34 6.75
N ILE A 287 -23.23 6.84 7.91
CA ILE A 287 -22.02 6.36 8.57
C ILE A 287 -22.18 4.88 8.96
N GLU A 288 -23.33 4.49 9.52
CA GLU A 288 -23.59 3.09 9.88
C GLU A 288 -23.66 2.18 8.63
N GLU A 289 -24.29 2.65 7.55
CA GLU A 289 -24.29 1.94 6.26
C GLU A 289 -22.86 1.74 5.72
N ILE A 290 -22.05 2.80 5.71
CA ILE A 290 -20.65 2.73 5.25
C ILE A 290 -19.78 1.85 6.14
N LYS A 291 -19.98 1.82 7.46
CA LYS A 291 -19.25 0.91 8.36
C LYS A 291 -19.49 -0.54 7.98
N VAL A 292 -20.74 -0.90 7.71
CA VAL A 292 -21.13 -2.25 7.30
C VAL A 292 -20.56 -2.60 5.93
N SER A 293 -20.59 -1.67 4.98
CA SER A 293 -20.15 -1.94 3.60
C SER A 293 -18.63 -1.87 3.40
N VAL A 294 -17.94 -1.01 4.14
CA VAL A 294 -16.50 -0.73 3.95
C VAL A 294 -15.64 -1.31 5.06
N ILE A 295 -15.98 -1.10 6.34
CA ILE A 295 -15.09 -1.42 7.46
C ILE A 295 -15.26 -2.88 7.88
N HIS A 296 -16.49 -3.31 8.17
CA HIS A 296 -16.78 -4.67 8.66
C HIS A 296 -16.20 -5.79 7.79
N PRO A 297 -16.16 -5.69 6.45
CA PRO A 297 -15.60 -6.76 5.63
C PRO A 297 -14.10 -7.04 5.88
N PHE A 298 -13.34 -6.06 6.40
CA PHE A 298 -11.94 -6.26 6.80
C PHE A 298 -11.79 -6.80 8.23
N TYR A 299 -12.69 -6.44 9.14
CA TYR A 299 -12.60 -6.79 10.56
C TYR A 299 -13.36 -8.08 10.94
N HIS A 300 -14.39 -8.44 10.18
CA HIS A 300 -15.29 -9.57 10.45
C HIS A 300 -15.50 -10.47 9.21
N PRO A 301 -14.46 -10.87 8.47
CA PRO A 301 -14.61 -11.67 7.25
C PRO A 301 -15.33 -13.01 7.49
N GLU A 302 -15.20 -13.60 8.68
CA GLU A 302 -15.85 -14.84 9.08
C GLU A 302 -17.38 -14.76 9.06
N GLU A 303 -17.96 -13.61 9.39
CA GLU A 303 -19.42 -13.43 9.40
C GLU A 303 -19.99 -13.44 7.97
N TYR A 304 -19.26 -12.87 7.01
CA TYR A 304 -19.64 -12.91 5.59
C TYR A 304 -19.59 -14.34 5.05
N ILE A 305 -18.57 -15.12 5.44
CA ILE A 305 -18.44 -16.54 5.07
C ILE A 305 -19.61 -17.36 5.64
N LYS A 306 -19.97 -17.17 6.92
CA LYS A 306 -21.10 -17.88 7.56
C LYS A 306 -22.42 -17.60 6.86
N LEU A 307 -22.62 -16.36 6.42
CA LEU A 307 -23.82 -15.93 5.70
C LEU A 307 -23.81 -16.30 4.21
N GLY A 308 -22.68 -16.79 3.68
CA GLY A 308 -22.52 -17.12 2.27
C GLY A 308 -22.58 -15.90 1.34
N ILE A 309 -22.32 -14.71 1.87
CA ILE A 309 -22.34 -13.45 1.12
C ILE A 309 -20.93 -13.06 0.72
N THR A 310 -20.79 -12.50 -0.48
CA THR A 310 -19.51 -11.98 -0.96
C THR A 310 -19.43 -10.50 -0.61
N PRO A 311 -18.32 -10.02 -0.03
CA PRO A 311 -18.14 -8.59 0.19
C PRO A 311 -18.19 -7.80 -1.13
N PRO A 312 -18.64 -6.54 -1.09
CA PRO A 312 -18.69 -5.69 -2.28
C PRO A 312 -17.27 -5.45 -2.83
N ARG A 313 -17.14 -5.41 -4.16
CA ARG A 313 -15.89 -5.03 -4.83
C ARG A 313 -15.71 -3.53 -4.90
N GLY A 314 -16.83 -2.83 -5.04
CA GLY A 314 -16.85 -1.40 -5.14
C GLY A 314 -18.11 -0.78 -4.56
N ILE A 315 -17.93 0.40 -3.98
CA ILE A 315 -18.99 1.24 -3.43
C ILE A 315 -18.92 2.62 -4.09
N LEU A 316 -20.04 3.08 -4.64
CA LEU A 316 -20.16 4.40 -5.25
C LEU A 316 -20.96 5.33 -4.33
N LEU A 317 -20.29 6.34 -3.77
CA LEU A 317 -20.90 7.45 -3.06
C LEU A 317 -21.37 8.50 -4.08
N HIS A 318 -22.65 8.86 -4.05
CA HIS A 318 -23.18 9.89 -4.94
C HIS A 318 -24.09 10.87 -4.23
N GLY A 319 -24.12 12.11 -4.70
CA GLY A 319 -24.99 13.15 -4.15
C GLY A 319 -24.58 14.54 -4.59
N PRO A 320 -25.35 15.58 -4.27
CA PRO A 320 -25.04 16.96 -4.66
C PRO A 320 -23.65 17.42 -4.16
N PRO A 321 -23.03 18.43 -4.80
CA PRO A 321 -21.80 19.01 -4.29
C PRO A 321 -22.01 19.62 -2.89
N GLY A 322 -20.97 19.59 -2.06
CA GLY A 322 -21.01 20.24 -0.74
C GLY A 322 -21.71 19.45 0.39
N VAL A 323 -22.15 18.21 0.16
CA VAL A 323 -22.74 17.34 1.20
C VAL A 323 -21.72 16.58 2.05
N GLY A 324 -20.42 16.77 1.82
CA GLY A 324 -19.37 16.19 2.66
C GLY A 324 -18.80 14.84 2.21
N LYS A 325 -18.96 14.43 0.94
CA LYS A 325 -18.40 13.16 0.41
C LYS A 325 -16.89 13.00 0.63
N THR A 326 -16.11 14.05 0.32
CA THR A 326 -14.65 14.06 0.53
C THR A 326 -14.29 14.09 2.03
N MET A 327 -15.13 14.69 2.87
CA MET A 327 -14.95 14.67 4.33
C MET A 327 -15.24 13.27 4.90
N LEU A 328 -16.28 12.61 4.39
CA LEU A 328 -16.65 11.23 4.73
C LEU A 328 -15.54 10.24 4.39
N CYS A 329 -14.92 10.42 3.22
CA CYS A 329 -13.71 9.72 2.82
C CYS A 329 -12.58 9.89 3.83
N SER A 330 -12.34 11.13 4.28
CA SER A 330 -11.24 11.42 5.21
C SER A 330 -11.50 10.80 6.59
N ALA A 331 -12.76 10.82 7.04
CA ALA A 331 -13.19 10.13 8.24
C ALA A 331 -13.04 8.61 8.12
N LEU A 332 -13.46 8.04 6.99
CA LEU A 332 -13.32 6.61 6.70
C LEU A 332 -11.86 6.17 6.73
N ALA A 333 -10.95 6.97 6.18
CA ALA A 333 -9.53 6.69 6.20
C ALA A 333 -8.94 6.61 7.62
N SER A 334 -9.38 7.51 8.51
CA SER A 334 -8.94 7.52 9.91
C SER A 334 -9.48 6.31 10.70
N GLU A 335 -10.69 5.85 10.38
CA GLU A 335 -11.43 4.85 11.15
C GLU A 335 -11.24 3.42 10.61
N ALA A 336 -10.93 3.26 9.33
CA ALA A 336 -10.88 1.94 8.70
C ALA A 336 -9.68 1.08 9.13
N GLY A 337 -8.62 1.67 9.70
CA GLY A 337 -7.44 0.95 10.23
C GLY A 337 -6.75 -0.01 9.25
N VAL A 338 -7.01 0.14 7.96
CA VAL A 338 -6.37 -0.54 6.83
C VAL A 338 -5.70 0.50 5.93
N ASN A 339 -4.91 0.05 4.94
CA ASN A 339 -4.27 0.99 4.03
C ASN A 339 -5.33 1.80 3.28
N PHE A 340 -5.16 3.12 3.19
CA PHE A 340 -6.14 4.00 2.55
C PHE A 340 -5.50 4.91 1.51
N MET A 341 -5.77 4.66 0.23
CA MET A 341 -5.27 5.49 -0.86
C MET A 341 -6.34 6.48 -1.32
N LEU A 342 -6.10 7.77 -1.12
CA LEU A 342 -6.96 8.85 -1.61
C LEU A 342 -6.41 9.43 -2.92
N VAL A 343 -7.11 9.19 -4.01
CA VAL A 343 -6.75 9.69 -5.35
C VAL A 343 -7.86 10.57 -5.91
N GLU A 344 -7.47 11.75 -6.40
CA GLU A 344 -8.38 12.59 -7.18
C GLU A 344 -8.32 12.15 -8.65
N SER A 345 -9.47 12.04 -9.30
CA SER A 345 -9.57 11.63 -10.72
C SER A 345 -8.69 12.43 -11.69
N SER A 346 -8.43 13.70 -11.37
CA SER A 346 -7.54 14.59 -12.12
C SER A 346 -6.08 14.12 -12.15
N GLN A 347 -5.61 13.39 -11.13
CA GLN A 347 -4.23 12.90 -11.00
C GLN A 347 -3.95 11.72 -11.94
N VAL A 348 -4.99 10.96 -12.30
CA VAL A 348 -4.86 9.81 -13.21
C VAL A 348 -4.95 10.26 -14.68
N ARG A 349 -5.73 11.31 -14.95
CA ARG A 349 -6.03 11.76 -16.31
C ARG A 349 -4.88 12.59 -16.90
N SER A 350 -4.17 12.03 -17.88
CA SER A 350 -3.17 12.74 -18.69
C SER A 350 -3.73 13.15 -20.05
N LYS A 351 -3.18 14.23 -20.62
CA LYS A 351 -3.42 14.64 -22.01
C LYS A 351 -2.62 13.81 -23.02
N VAL A 352 -1.64 13.04 -22.57
CA VAL A 352 -0.83 12.18 -23.42
C VAL A 352 -1.56 10.85 -23.67
N VAL A 353 -1.64 10.45 -24.94
CA VAL A 353 -2.32 9.21 -25.37
C VAL A 353 -1.67 7.99 -24.71
N GLY A 354 -2.48 7.10 -24.13
CA GLY A 354 -2.03 5.86 -23.50
C GLY A 354 -1.46 6.01 -22.08
N GLU A 355 -1.16 7.24 -21.65
CA GLU A 355 -0.58 7.49 -20.32
C GLU A 355 -1.64 7.35 -19.22
N SER A 356 -2.89 7.75 -19.49
CA SER A 356 -4.00 7.63 -18.52
C SER A 356 -4.29 6.17 -18.18
N GLU A 357 -4.33 5.29 -19.19
CA GLU A 357 -4.54 3.85 -18.99
C GLU A 357 -3.38 3.21 -18.20
N LYS A 358 -2.14 3.61 -18.52
CA LYS A 358 -0.95 3.16 -17.79
C LYS A 358 -0.96 3.64 -16.33
N ASN A 359 -1.35 4.88 -16.09
CA ASN A 359 -1.47 5.44 -14.74
C ASN A 359 -2.57 4.74 -13.93
N LEU A 360 -3.69 4.41 -14.58
CA LEU A 360 -4.76 3.65 -13.96
C LEU A 360 -4.32 2.23 -13.59
N ALA A 361 -3.67 1.51 -14.50
CA ALA A 361 -3.11 0.19 -14.21
C ALA A 361 -2.08 0.23 -13.08
N LYS A 362 -1.21 1.25 -13.06
CA LYS A 362 -0.27 1.50 -11.96
C LYS A 362 -0.99 1.77 -10.63
N LEU A 363 -2.05 2.58 -10.64
CA LEU A 363 -2.84 2.90 -9.46
C LEU A 363 -3.41 1.64 -8.81
N PHE A 364 -4.07 0.80 -9.62
CA PHE A 364 -4.64 -0.46 -9.14
C PHE A 364 -3.56 -1.48 -8.73
N ALA A 365 -2.45 -1.56 -9.47
CA ALA A 365 -1.31 -2.38 -9.07
C ALA A 365 -0.72 -1.93 -7.72
N HIS A 366 -0.65 -0.61 -7.49
CA HIS A 366 -0.18 -0.05 -6.24
C HIS A 366 -1.16 -0.35 -5.09
N ALA A 367 -2.46 -0.23 -5.31
CA ALA A 367 -3.48 -0.62 -4.34
C ALA A 367 -3.40 -2.11 -3.98
N ARG A 368 -3.31 -3.01 -4.97
CA ARG A 368 -3.12 -4.46 -4.76
C ARG A 368 -1.85 -4.79 -3.97
N SER A 369 -0.76 -4.10 -4.28
CA SER A 369 0.51 -4.30 -3.58
C SER A 369 0.48 -3.77 -2.13
N ASN A 370 -0.51 -2.94 -1.79
CA ASN A 370 -0.77 -2.42 -0.45
C ASN A 370 -1.97 -3.11 0.23
N ALA A 371 -2.44 -4.25 -0.26
CA ALA A 371 -3.56 -4.98 0.34
C ALA A 371 -3.29 -5.43 1.80
N PRO A 372 -4.33 -5.46 2.68
CA PRO A 372 -5.68 -4.93 2.51
C PRO A 372 -5.73 -3.40 2.37
N CYS A 373 -6.34 -2.90 1.29
CA CYS A 373 -6.36 -1.48 0.95
C CYS A 373 -7.76 -1.01 0.54
N ILE A 374 -8.16 0.17 1.01
CA ILE A 374 -9.26 0.93 0.45
C ILE A 374 -8.68 1.91 -0.58
N LEU A 375 -9.09 1.78 -1.83
CA LEU A 375 -8.77 2.71 -2.91
C LEU A 375 -9.93 3.68 -3.06
N PHE A 376 -9.77 4.90 -2.58
CA PHE A 376 -10.76 5.96 -2.72
C PHE A 376 -10.47 6.84 -3.93
N ILE A 377 -11.44 6.96 -4.85
CA ILE A 377 -11.34 7.82 -6.04
C ILE A 377 -12.40 8.91 -5.99
N ASP A 378 -11.98 10.15 -5.77
CA ASP A 378 -12.88 11.31 -5.79
C ASP A 378 -13.11 11.81 -7.23
N GLN A 379 -14.29 12.39 -7.47
CA GLN A 379 -14.74 12.92 -8.76
C GLN A 379 -14.63 11.89 -9.92
N ILE A 380 -15.03 10.64 -9.65
CA ILE A 380 -14.89 9.51 -10.58
C ILE A 380 -15.60 9.74 -11.93
N ASP A 381 -16.60 10.64 -11.97
CA ASP A 381 -17.28 11.07 -13.17
C ASP A 381 -16.34 11.74 -14.20
N MET A 382 -15.19 12.26 -13.77
CA MET A 382 -14.16 12.78 -14.68
C MET A 382 -13.36 11.70 -15.39
N LEU A 383 -13.27 10.50 -14.81
CA LEU A 383 -12.58 9.34 -15.38
C LEU A 383 -13.53 8.43 -16.16
N LEU A 384 -14.79 8.32 -15.71
CA LEU A 384 -15.75 7.33 -16.22
C LEU A 384 -16.98 7.96 -16.88
N PRO A 385 -16.84 8.92 -17.82
CA PRO A 385 -17.99 9.50 -18.50
C PRO A 385 -18.70 8.46 -19.38
N LYS A 386 -19.98 8.69 -19.67
CA LYS A 386 -20.72 7.93 -20.69
C LYS A 386 -19.95 7.90 -22.02
N ARG A 387 -19.80 6.70 -22.58
CA ARG A 387 -19.15 6.49 -23.88
C ARG A 387 -19.86 7.28 -24.99
N GLY A 388 -19.08 7.77 -25.95
CA GLY A 388 -19.60 8.54 -27.09
C GLY A 388 -20.04 9.97 -26.79
N THR A 389 -19.78 10.50 -25.58
CA THR A 389 -20.06 11.91 -25.23
C THR A 389 -19.02 12.90 -25.73
N SER A 390 -17.79 12.44 -25.99
CA SER A 390 -16.68 13.26 -26.49
C SER A 390 -16.54 13.13 -28.02
N GLN A 391 -16.68 14.26 -28.74
CA GLN A 391 -16.51 14.33 -30.20
C GLN A 391 -15.04 14.40 -30.68
N SER A 392 -14.07 14.21 -29.79
CA SER A 392 -12.65 14.18 -30.16
C SER A 392 -12.29 12.86 -30.83
N SER A 393 -11.49 12.92 -31.89
CA SER A 393 -11.10 11.83 -32.80
C SER A 393 -10.33 10.65 -32.16
N GLU A 394 -10.09 10.64 -30.86
CA GLU A 394 -9.11 9.74 -30.22
C GLU A 394 -9.70 8.68 -29.27
N ASN A 395 -11.02 8.67 -28.99
CA ASN A 395 -11.68 7.68 -28.11
C ASN A 395 -10.96 7.44 -26.76
N THR A 396 -10.16 8.39 -26.27
CA THR A 396 -9.32 8.24 -25.07
C THR A 396 -10.15 7.98 -23.82
N SER A 397 -11.31 8.64 -23.69
CA SER A 397 -12.28 8.42 -22.61
C SER A 397 -12.79 6.97 -22.56
N ASP A 398 -13.22 6.44 -23.70
CA ASP A 398 -13.73 5.07 -23.81
C ASP A 398 -12.67 4.01 -23.46
N ARG A 399 -11.39 4.28 -23.77
CA ARG A 399 -10.26 3.43 -23.39
C ARG A 399 -10.01 3.46 -21.89
N ILE A 400 -10.04 4.63 -21.25
CA ILE A 400 -9.92 4.77 -19.79
C ILE A 400 -11.04 3.99 -19.09
N VAL A 401 -12.29 4.15 -19.54
CA VAL A 401 -13.43 3.39 -18.99
C VAL A 401 -13.18 1.89 -19.13
N THR A 402 -12.75 1.43 -20.31
CA THR A 402 -12.48 0.01 -20.55
C THR A 402 -11.33 -0.52 -19.68
N GLY A 403 -10.27 0.28 -19.51
CA GLY A 403 -9.17 -0.02 -18.59
C GLY A 403 -9.65 -0.14 -17.14
N PHE A 404 -10.48 0.80 -16.67
CA PHE A 404 -11.05 0.77 -15.33
C PHE A 404 -11.90 -0.48 -15.10
N LEU A 405 -12.77 -0.82 -16.04
CA LEU A 405 -13.59 -2.04 -15.95
C LEU A 405 -12.72 -3.29 -15.91
N THR A 406 -11.64 -3.33 -16.70
CA THR A 406 -10.69 -4.45 -16.70
C THR A 406 -9.99 -4.59 -15.35
N GLU A 407 -9.59 -3.47 -14.73
CA GLU A 407 -8.97 -3.48 -13.41
C GLU A 407 -9.95 -3.89 -12.30
N MET A 408 -11.20 -3.41 -12.34
CA MET A 408 -12.28 -3.81 -11.42
C MET A 408 -12.63 -5.31 -11.54
N ASP A 409 -12.78 -5.80 -12.78
CA ASP A 409 -13.10 -7.20 -13.05
C ASP A 409 -11.92 -8.12 -12.64
N GLY A 410 -10.69 -7.59 -12.69
CA GLY A 410 -9.46 -8.22 -12.21
C GLY A 410 -9.27 -8.21 -10.69
N LEU A 411 -10.10 -7.49 -9.93
CA LEU A 411 -10.11 -7.59 -8.47
C LEU A 411 -10.70 -8.94 -8.06
N LEU A 412 -9.83 -9.81 -7.56
CA LEU A 412 -10.23 -11.11 -7.06
C LEU A 412 -10.85 -10.98 -5.66
N THR A 413 -12.17 -10.93 -5.56
CA THR A 413 -12.86 -11.37 -4.33
C THR A 413 -12.88 -12.90 -4.37
N LYS A 414 -11.99 -13.58 -3.63
CA LYS A 414 -12.01 -15.05 -3.57
C LYS A 414 -13.27 -15.47 -2.82
N SER A 415 -14.35 -15.74 -3.56
CA SER A 415 -15.68 -15.98 -2.99
C SER A 415 -15.88 -17.39 -2.42
N ASN A 416 -15.03 -18.37 -2.75
CA ASN A 416 -15.37 -19.80 -2.57
C ASN A 416 -14.32 -20.64 -1.83
N GLY A 417 -13.60 -20.07 -0.86
CA GLY A 417 -12.66 -20.82 -0.01
C GLY A 417 -12.73 -20.40 1.46
N PRO A 418 -12.16 -21.19 2.39
CA PRO A 418 -12.12 -20.87 3.83
C PRO A 418 -11.38 -19.58 4.18
N ASN A 419 -10.80 -18.88 3.18
CA ASN A 419 -10.07 -17.64 3.29
C ASN A 419 -10.62 -16.59 2.29
N ALA A 420 -11.90 -16.23 2.42
CA ALA A 420 -12.44 -15.05 1.73
C ALA A 420 -11.80 -13.81 2.37
N HIS A 421 -10.91 -13.14 1.64
CA HIS A 421 -10.22 -11.94 2.09
C HIS A 421 -10.35 -10.86 1.02
N ILE A 422 -10.59 -9.62 1.44
CA ILE A 422 -10.67 -8.46 0.55
C ILE A 422 -9.29 -7.87 0.48
N ASP A 423 -8.65 -8.03 -0.68
CA ASP A 423 -7.34 -7.44 -0.89
C ASP A 423 -7.48 -5.94 -1.19
N VAL A 424 -8.45 -5.55 -2.03
CA VAL A 424 -8.72 -4.16 -2.37
C VAL A 424 -10.21 -3.92 -2.45
N LEU A 425 -10.69 -2.88 -1.76
CA LEU A 425 -12.04 -2.35 -1.89
C LEU A 425 -11.98 -0.98 -2.58
N VAL A 426 -12.73 -0.81 -3.67
CA VAL A 426 -12.78 0.47 -4.40
C VAL A 426 -13.95 1.31 -3.92
N VAL A 427 -13.68 2.46 -3.33
CA VAL A 427 -14.71 3.43 -2.97
C VAL A 427 -14.58 4.61 -3.91
N ALA A 428 -15.66 5.04 -4.54
CA ALA A 428 -15.63 6.18 -5.46
C ALA A 428 -16.67 7.22 -5.08
N ALA A 429 -16.38 8.50 -5.33
CA ALA A 429 -17.34 9.58 -5.12
C ALA A 429 -17.64 10.34 -6.41
N THR A 430 -18.91 10.68 -6.61
CA THR A 430 -19.38 11.51 -7.73
C THR A 430 -20.41 12.53 -7.28
N ASN A 431 -20.43 13.68 -7.96
CA ASN A 431 -21.52 14.64 -7.84
C ASN A 431 -22.68 14.36 -8.81
N ARG A 432 -22.42 13.55 -9.85
CA ARG A 432 -23.29 13.32 -11.00
C ARG A 432 -23.26 11.84 -11.35
N ILE A 433 -24.21 11.08 -10.82
CA ILE A 433 -24.30 9.65 -11.13
C ILE A 433 -24.78 9.41 -12.57
N GLU A 434 -25.58 10.34 -13.10
CA GLU A 434 -26.16 10.29 -14.44
C GLU A 434 -25.14 10.49 -15.57
N THR A 435 -23.95 11.02 -15.29
CA THR A 435 -22.87 11.20 -16.27
C THR A 435 -21.95 10.00 -16.37
N ILE A 436 -22.02 9.06 -15.41
CA ILE A 436 -21.18 7.87 -15.36
C ILE A 436 -21.64 6.82 -16.38
N ASP A 437 -20.69 6.09 -16.95
CA ASP A 437 -20.99 4.92 -17.79
C ASP A 437 -21.80 3.85 -17.01
N PRO A 438 -23.01 3.48 -17.47
CA PRO A 438 -23.85 2.46 -16.82
C PRO A 438 -23.18 1.09 -16.65
N ALA A 439 -22.16 0.78 -17.46
CA ALA A 439 -21.40 -0.45 -17.33
C ALA A 439 -20.68 -0.56 -15.98
N VAL A 440 -20.32 0.56 -15.35
CA VAL A 440 -19.61 0.57 -14.07
C VAL A 440 -20.55 0.21 -12.90
N LEU A 441 -21.85 0.45 -13.06
CA LEU A 441 -22.91 0.16 -12.07
C LEU A 441 -23.43 -1.29 -12.15
N ARG A 442 -22.83 -2.13 -13.00
CA ARG A 442 -23.24 -3.53 -13.13
C ARG A 442 -22.70 -4.34 -11.95
N PRO A 443 -23.43 -5.39 -11.50
CA PRO A 443 -22.95 -6.29 -10.46
C PRO A 443 -21.55 -6.84 -10.75
N GLY A 444 -20.73 -6.95 -9.72
CA GLY A 444 -19.31 -7.31 -9.76
C GLY A 444 -18.35 -6.14 -9.90
N ARG A 445 -18.85 -4.89 -9.88
CA ARG A 445 -18.08 -3.63 -10.04
C ARG A 445 -18.42 -2.68 -8.89
N PHE A 446 -19.28 -1.69 -9.12
CA PHE A 446 -19.93 -0.96 -8.01
C PHE A 446 -21.19 -1.72 -7.60
N ASP A 447 -21.02 -2.65 -6.66
CA ASP A 447 -22.09 -3.50 -6.13
C ASP A 447 -23.08 -2.71 -5.27
N GLU A 448 -22.60 -1.63 -4.64
CA GLU A 448 -23.42 -0.76 -3.80
C GLU A 448 -23.30 0.70 -4.25
N CYS A 449 -24.43 1.41 -4.23
CA CYS A 449 -24.52 2.83 -4.50
C CYS A 449 -25.18 3.52 -3.31
N ILE A 450 -24.40 4.30 -2.56
CA ILE A 450 -24.85 4.98 -1.34
C ILE A 450 -25.14 6.44 -1.71
N ALA A 451 -26.40 6.85 -1.54
CA ALA A 451 -26.84 8.20 -1.82
C ALA A 451 -26.64 9.10 -0.58
N ILE A 452 -26.01 10.26 -0.77
CA ILE A 452 -25.86 11.29 0.25
C ILE A 452 -26.72 12.49 -0.18
N PRO A 453 -27.99 12.56 0.26
CA PRO A 453 -28.92 13.60 -0.15
C PRO A 453 -28.61 14.95 0.51
N MET A 454 -29.31 15.99 0.08
CA MET A 454 -29.32 17.26 0.81
C MET A 454 -29.85 17.07 2.23
N PRO A 455 -29.30 17.77 3.23
CA PRO A 455 -29.71 17.60 4.62
C PRO A 455 -31.15 18.08 4.83
N ASN A 456 -31.96 17.27 5.49
CA ASN A 456 -33.28 17.66 5.96
C ASN A 456 -33.17 18.64 7.14
N GLN A 457 -34.29 19.21 7.60
CA GLN A 457 -34.29 20.22 8.66
C GLN A 457 -33.60 19.74 9.96
N LYS A 458 -33.84 18.49 10.38
CA LYS A 458 -33.22 17.92 11.59
C LYS A 458 -31.71 17.79 11.41
N GLN A 459 -31.27 17.26 10.27
CA GLN A 459 -29.86 17.14 9.92
C GLN A 459 -29.18 18.51 9.86
N ARG A 460 -29.85 19.54 9.32
CA ARG A 460 -29.34 20.92 9.34
C ARG A 460 -29.18 21.46 10.75
N CYS A 461 -30.11 21.19 11.68
CA CYS A 461 -29.92 21.55 13.09
C CYS A 461 -28.65 20.90 13.67
N ASP A 462 -28.42 19.62 13.39
CA ASP A 462 -27.26 18.89 13.89
C ASP A 462 -25.95 19.41 13.28
N ILE A 463 -25.95 19.70 11.98
CA ILE A 463 -24.82 20.33 11.27
C ILE A 463 -24.51 21.72 11.84
N ILE A 464 -25.51 22.59 11.98
CA ILE A 464 -25.32 23.94 12.51
C ILE A 464 -24.77 23.85 13.94
N ARG A 465 -25.37 23.01 14.80
CA ARG A 465 -24.89 22.82 16.18
C ARG A 465 -23.44 22.32 16.22
N GLY A 466 -23.12 21.32 15.40
CA GLY A 466 -21.78 20.75 15.35
C GLY A 466 -20.71 21.72 14.86
N ILE A 467 -21.02 22.55 13.87
CA ILE A 467 -20.13 23.60 13.37
C ILE A 467 -20.03 24.75 14.39
N SER A 468 -21.15 25.14 15.00
CA SER A 468 -21.20 26.16 16.05
C SER A 468 -20.40 25.78 17.30
N ASN A 469 -20.13 24.50 17.56
CA ASN A 469 -19.25 24.10 18.66
C ASN A 469 -17.76 24.36 18.36
N LYS A 470 -17.38 24.51 17.08
CA LYS A 470 -16.00 24.79 16.64
C LYS A 470 -15.69 26.29 16.55
N MET A 471 -16.69 27.15 16.74
CA MET A 471 -16.59 28.61 16.69
C MET A 471 -17.31 29.22 17.90
N PRO A 472 -17.01 30.46 18.34
CA PRO A 472 -17.70 31.07 19.48
C PRO A 472 -19.09 31.61 19.09
N ILE A 473 -19.94 30.75 18.52
CA ILE A 473 -21.30 31.10 18.07
C ILE A 473 -22.29 30.88 19.23
N VAL A 474 -23.07 31.91 19.56
CA VAL A 474 -24.12 31.82 20.58
C VAL A 474 -25.48 31.79 19.89
N LEU A 475 -26.13 30.62 19.96
CA LEU A 475 -27.48 30.39 19.44
C LEU A 475 -28.35 29.76 20.54
N ASN A 476 -29.55 30.31 20.74
CA ASN A 476 -30.57 29.66 21.54
C ASN A 476 -31.34 28.60 20.71
N GLY A 477 -32.14 27.75 21.38
CA GLY A 477 -32.85 26.66 20.71
C GLY A 477 -33.85 27.11 19.63
N GLN A 478 -34.45 28.30 19.79
CA GLN A 478 -35.39 28.86 18.82
C GLN A 478 -34.67 29.42 17.60
N GLU A 479 -33.55 30.12 17.80
CA GLU A 479 -32.68 30.64 16.75
C GLU A 479 -32.08 29.50 15.92
N LEU A 480 -31.64 28.41 16.55
CA LEU A 480 -31.14 27.22 15.85
C LEU A 480 -32.21 26.62 14.93
N LEU A 481 -33.45 26.46 15.44
CA LEU A 481 -34.57 25.94 14.66
C LEU A 481 -34.92 26.87 13.50
N TYR A 482 -34.93 28.18 13.73
CA TYR A 482 -35.16 29.18 12.70
C TYR A 482 -34.07 29.15 11.62
N LEU A 483 -32.80 29.03 11.99
CA LEU A 483 -31.71 28.89 11.03
C LEU A 483 -31.88 27.64 10.17
N ALA A 484 -32.17 26.50 10.80
CA ALA A 484 -32.38 25.27 10.05
C ALA A 484 -33.59 25.34 9.10
N GLN A 485 -34.62 26.13 9.41
CA GLN A 485 -35.74 26.40 8.49
C GLN A 485 -35.34 27.35 7.36
N SER A 486 -34.70 28.47 7.68
CA SER A 486 -34.31 29.49 6.70
C SER A 486 -33.20 29.03 5.75
N THR A 487 -32.40 28.02 6.12
CA THR A 487 -31.38 27.40 5.25
C THR A 487 -31.90 26.17 4.52
N GLU A 488 -33.19 26.13 4.15
CA GLU A 488 -33.72 25.06 3.31
C GLU A 488 -33.00 25.01 1.96
N GLY A 489 -32.65 23.79 1.51
CA GLY A 489 -31.89 23.60 0.27
C GLY A 489 -30.40 23.90 0.39
N PHE A 490 -29.88 24.31 1.56
CA PHE A 490 -28.44 24.52 1.74
C PHE A 490 -27.74 23.18 1.98
N SER A 491 -26.60 23.01 1.33
CA SER A 491 -25.63 21.92 1.56
C SER A 491 -24.83 22.17 2.84
N CYS A 492 -24.13 21.14 3.33
CA CYS A 492 -23.26 21.27 4.49
C CYS A 492 -22.18 22.35 4.28
N ALA A 493 -21.60 22.42 3.07
CA ALA A 493 -20.62 23.44 2.70
C ALA A 493 -21.22 24.86 2.66
N GLU A 494 -22.48 25.01 2.25
CA GLU A 494 -23.14 26.32 2.23
C GLU A 494 -23.49 26.81 3.64
N ILE A 495 -23.89 25.90 4.54
CA ILE A 495 -24.10 26.20 5.97
C ILE A 495 -22.77 26.61 6.62
N ASP A 496 -21.70 25.85 6.39
CA ASP A 496 -20.36 26.18 6.89
C ASP A 496 -19.88 27.55 6.39
N ASN A 497 -20.07 27.84 5.10
CA ASN A 497 -19.77 29.15 4.53
C ASN A 497 -20.63 30.28 5.11
N LEU A 498 -21.92 30.03 5.38
CA LEU A 498 -22.78 31.02 6.04
C LEU A 498 -22.24 31.38 7.43
N LEU A 499 -21.86 30.38 8.23
CA LEU A 499 -21.31 30.61 9.56
C LEU A 499 -19.93 31.29 9.52
N ARG A 500 -19.07 30.96 8.55
CA ARG A 500 -17.83 31.71 8.29
C ARG A 500 -18.09 33.17 7.93
N GLU A 501 -19.02 33.45 7.02
CA GLU A 501 -19.36 34.82 6.65
C GLU A 501 -19.93 35.59 7.84
N SER A 502 -20.67 34.92 8.72
CA SER A 502 -21.16 35.49 9.98
C SER A 502 -20.01 35.89 10.91
N ALA A 503 -18.95 35.09 10.98
CA ALA A 503 -17.72 35.44 11.69
C ALA A 503 -17.02 36.66 11.07
N MET A 504 -16.98 36.74 9.73
CA MET A 504 -16.41 37.89 9.03
C MET A 504 -17.23 39.17 9.24
N VAL A 505 -18.56 39.07 9.30
CA VAL A 505 -19.45 40.20 9.67
C VAL A 505 -19.12 40.67 11.09
N CYS A 506 -19.03 39.75 12.04
CA CYS A 506 -18.68 40.02 13.43
C CYS A 506 -17.35 40.79 13.56
N LEU A 507 -16.30 40.33 12.85
CA LEU A 507 -14.98 40.98 12.84
C LEU A 507 -14.97 42.35 12.16
N ARG A 508 -15.76 42.53 11.08
CA ARG A 508 -15.91 43.82 10.39
C ARG A 508 -16.63 44.84 11.25
N GLU A 509 -17.57 44.41 12.10
CA GLU A 509 -18.24 45.26 13.07
C GLU A 509 -17.28 45.70 14.17
N ASN A 510 -16.57 44.75 14.79
CA ASN A 510 -15.53 45.03 15.75
C ASN A 510 -14.54 43.86 15.87
N VAL A 511 -13.25 44.14 15.70
CA VAL A 511 -12.18 43.13 15.79
C VAL A 511 -12.07 42.54 17.20
N ASN A 512 -12.53 43.25 18.23
CA ASN A 512 -12.53 42.79 19.62
C ASN A 512 -13.76 41.94 19.99
N ASN A 513 -14.67 41.65 19.05
CA ASN A 513 -15.82 40.80 19.34
C ASN A 513 -15.37 39.35 19.60
N GLU A 514 -15.70 38.83 20.78
CA GLU A 514 -15.34 37.47 21.18
C GLU A 514 -16.38 36.41 20.75
N LYS A 515 -17.61 36.84 20.43
CA LYS A 515 -18.76 35.94 20.19
C LYS A 515 -19.55 36.35 18.95
N ILE A 516 -19.97 35.36 18.18
CA ILE A 516 -20.81 35.53 16.99
C ILE A 516 -22.26 35.33 17.43
N THR A 517 -23.06 36.39 17.34
CA THR A 517 -24.48 36.39 17.67
C THR A 517 -25.35 36.07 16.45
N PHE A 518 -26.62 35.75 16.70
CA PHE A 518 -27.62 35.53 15.65
C PHE A 518 -27.79 36.74 14.71
N SER A 519 -27.62 37.98 15.19
CA SER A 519 -27.67 39.19 14.36
C SER A 519 -26.61 39.21 13.26
N HIS A 520 -25.38 38.75 13.55
CA HIS A 520 -24.33 38.63 12.54
C HIS A 520 -24.69 37.59 11.46
N ILE A 521 -25.38 36.52 11.84
CA ILE A 521 -25.81 35.47 10.91
C ILE A 521 -26.92 35.98 9.99
N GLN A 522 -27.90 36.70 10.52
CA GLN A 522 -28.93 37.36 9.70
C GLN A 522 -28.31 38.38 8.73
N ALA A 523 -27.34 39.17 9.19
CA ALA A 523 -26.62 40.11 8.33
C ALA A 523 -25.81 39.40 7.23
N ALA A 524 -25.27 38.21 7.50
CA ALA A 524 -24.60 37.39 6.49
C ALA A 524 -25.59 36.78 5.48
N GLN A 525 -26.78 36.35 5.92
CA GLN A 525 -27.84 35.85 5.02
C GLN A 525 -28.28 36.93 4.03
N ASN A 526 -28.44 38.18 4.49
CA ASN A 526 -28.90 39.31 3.65
C ASN A 526 -27.87 39.80 2.61
N ARG A 527 -26.63 39.29 2.64
CA ARG A 527 -25.57 39.65 1.68
C ARG A 527 -25.49 38.71 0.47
N LYS A 528 -26.17 37.56 0.52
CA LYS A 528 -26.39 36.67 -0.63
C LYS A 528 -27.68 37.08 -1.34
#